data_AF-A0A924NLE7-F1
#
_entry.id   AF-A0A924NLE7-F1
#
_cell.length_a   1.000
_cell.length_b   1.000
_cell.length_c   1.000
_cell.angle_alpha   90.00
_cell.angle_beta   90.00
_cell.angle_gamma   90.00
#
_symmetry.space_group_name_H-M   'P 1'
#
loop_
_entity.id
_entity.type
_entity.pdbx_description
1 polymer ?
#
loop_
_entity_poly.entity_id
_entity_poly.type
_entity_poly.pdbx_seq_one_letter_code
_entity_poly.pdbx_strand_id
1 'polypeptide(L)'
;MAASDPDRVLASPVETVPAPGHARVAELAQERQAVLVVVGLPTSLSGRSDSASAQMARDWAQAFTSRCDLPVELVDERLTTVTATAALRASGKKGQAARKIVDQAAAVALLQGFLERAR
;
A
#
# COMPACT_ATOMS: atom_id res chain seq x y z
N MET A 1 5.80 -0.97 -0.85
CA MET A 1 5.51 0.45 -0.54
C MET A 1 5.65 1.28 -1.80
N ALA A 2 4.83 2.31 -1.95
CA ALA A 2 4.87 3.26 -3.06
C ALA A 2 4.78 4.70 -2.52
N ALA A 3 5.17 5.69 -3.31
CA ALA A 3 5.06 7.10 -2.99
C ALA A 3 4.55 7.88 -4.20
N SER A 4 3.80 8.96 -3.97
CA SER A 4 3.37 9.88 -5.01
C SER A 4 4.42 10.95 -5.28
N ASP A 5 4.37 11.57 -6.45
CA ASP A 5 5.02 12.86 -6.64
C ASP A 5 4.31 13.98 -5.84
N PRO A 6 4.97 15.14 -5.63
CA PRO A 6 4.38 16.29 -4.93
C PRO A 6 3.11 16.86 -5.58
N ASP A 7 2.98 16.72 -6.91
CA ASP A 7 1.82 17.19 -7.68
C ASP A 7 0.63 16.22 -7.60
N ARG A 8 0.79 15.10 -6.87
CA ARG A 8 -0.21 14.04 -6.67
C ARG A 8 -0.68 13.43 -8.00
N VAL A 9 0.20 13.30 -8.98
CA VAL A 9 -0.15 12.80 -10.32
C VAL A 9 0.10 11.30 -10.45
N LEU A 10 1.29 10.84 -10.07
CA LEU A 10 1.78 9.49 -10.29
C LEU A 10 2.27 8.87 -8.99
N ALA A 11 1.87 7.62 -8.77
CA ALA A 11 2.47 6.74 -7.78
C ALA A 11 3.65 5.96 -8.39
N SER A 12 4.73 5.81 -7.63
CA SER A 12 5.92 5.07 -8.04
C SER A 12 6.38 4.09 -6.95
N PRO A 13 6.99 2.96 -7.32
CA PRO A 13 7.49 2.00 -6.34
C PRO A 13 8.68 2.59 -5.57
N VAL A 14 8.74 2.34 -4.26
CA VAL A 14 9.89 2.76 -3.42
C VAL A 14 10.71 1.55 -3.03
N GLU A 15 10.19 0.76 -2.11
CA GLU A 15 10.82 -0.50 -1.69
C GLU A 15 9.79 -1.47 -1.08
N THR A 16 10.22 -2.72 -0.89
CA THR A 16 9.45 -3.73 -0.14
C THR A 16 9.94 -3.75 1.29
N VAL A 17 9.14 -3.20 2.21
CA VAL A 17 9.44 -3.20 3.65
C VAL A 17 8.87 -4.48 4.29
N PRO A 18 9.69 -5.32 4.93
CA PRO A 18 9.21 -6.48 5.67
C PRO A 18 8.34 -6.08 6.88
N ALA A 19 7.34 -6.91 7.21
CA ALA A 19 6.52 -6.69 8.40
C ALA A 19 7.33 -6.87 9.71
N PRO A 20 7.02 -6.12 10.79
CA PRO A 20 5.95 -5.13 10.87
C PRO A 20 6.33 -3.76 10.28
N GLY A 21 7.61 -3.45 10.09
CA GLY A 21 8.05 -2.35 9.21
C GLY A 21 7.77 -0.91 9.65
N HIS A 22 7.07 -0.67 10.77
CA HIS A 22 6.63 0.68 11.18
C HIS A 22 7.75 1.72 11.23
N ALA A 23 8.90 1.39 11.83
CA ALA A 23 10.02 2.32 11.95
C ALA A 23 10.56 2.74 10.58
N ARG A 24 10.75 1.76 9.68
CA ARG A 24 11.26 2.02 8.34
C ARG A 24 10.27 2.82 7.50
N VAL A 25 8.97 2.57 7.64
CA VAL A 25 7.95 3.37 6.96
C VAL A 25 7.91 4.80 7.49
N ALA A 26 8.12 5.01 8.80
CA ALA A 26 8.17 6.34 9.39
C ALA A 26 9.40 7.14 8.92
N GLU A 27 10.58 6.51 8.86
CA GLU A 27 11.78 7.10 8.26
C GLU A 27 11.52 7.55 6.82
N LEU A 28 10.97 6.65 6.00
CA LEU A 28 10.68 6.95 4.59
C LEU A 28 9.62 8.05 4.43
N ALA A 29 8.62 8.10 5.31
CA ALA A 29 7.63 9.16 5.33
C ALA A 29 8.27 10.52 5.64
N GLN A 30 9.20 10.57 6.61
CA GLN A 30 9.93 11.79 6.95
C GLN A 30 10.89 12.21 5.83
N GLU A 31 11.71 11.30 5.31
CA GLU A 31 12.66 11.54 4.21
C GLU A 31 11.96 12.12 2.97
N ARG A 32 10.73 11.67 2.71
CA ARG A 32 9.92 12.09 1.56
C ARG A 32 8.97 13.24 1.86
N GLN A 33 8.98 13.75 3.09
CA GLN A 33 8.07 14.80 3.54
C GLN A 33 6.60 14.45 3.25
N ALA A 34 6.24 13.18 3.48
CA ALA A 34 4.89 12.70 3.24
C ALA A 34 3.89 13.47 4.11
N VAL A 35 2.74 13.82 3.52
CA VAL A 35 1.67 14.54 4.22
C VAL A 35 0.51 13.62 4.62
N LEU A 36 0.48 12.40 4.09
CA LEU A 36 -0.54 11.39 4.31
C LEU A 36 0.07 10.00 4.10
N VAL A 37 -0.29 9.05 4.95
CA VAL A 37 0.01 7.64 4.75
C VAL A 37 -1.26 6.89 4.39
N VAL A 38 -1.22 6.15 3.30
CA VAL A 38 -2.33 5.30 2.86
C VAL A 38 -1.99 3.85 3.16
N VAL A 39 -2.90 3.16 3.85
CA VAL A 39 -2.79 1.74 4.18
C VAL A 39 -3.92 0.99 3.49
N GLY A 40 -3.58 -0.05 2.74
CA GLY A 40 -4.59 -0.88 2.10
C GLY A 40 -5.39 -1.68 3.10
N LEU A 41 -6.71 -1.70 2.91
CA LEU A 41 -7.67 -2.48 3.69
C LEU A 41 -8.20 -3.61 2.81
N PRO A 42 -7.75 -4.85 3.01
CA PRO A 42 -8.24 -6.00 2.26
C PRO A 42 -9.73 -6.22 2.56
N THR A 43 -10.61 -5.83 1.65
CA THR A 43 -12.04 -6.15 1.77
C THR A 43 -12.38 -7.31 0.85
N SER A 44 -13.24 -8.22 1.31
CA SER A 44 -13.70 -9.29 0.45
C SER A 44 -14.63 -8.73 -0.65
N LEU A 45 -14.74 -9.45 -1.77
CA LEU A 45 -15.72 -9.15 -2.84
C LEU A 45 -17.18 -9.13 -2.33
N SER A 46 -17.46 -9.74 -1.17
CA SER A 46 -18.79 -9.68 -0.52
C SER A 46 -18.97 -8.45 0.38
N GLY A 47 -18.01 -7.51 0.37
CA GLY A 47 -18.00 -6.32 1.22
C GLY A 47 -17.74 -6.59 2.69
N ARG A 48 -17.35 -7.82 3.06
CA ARG A 48 -17.04 -8.18 4.44
C ARG A 48 -15.63 -7.71 4.79
N SER A 49 -15.56 -6.76 5.72
CA SER A 49 -14.35 -6.11 6.23
C SER A 49 -13.88 -6.68 7.57
N ASP A 50 -14.30 -7.90 7.91
CA ASP A 50 -14.08 -8.62 9.17
C ASP A 50 -13.05 -9.76 9.03
N SER A 51 -12.26 -9.77 7.95
CA SER A 51 -11.19 -10.75 7.78
C SER A 51 -10.02 -10.49 8.76
N ALA A 52 -9.28 -11.54 9.13
CA ALA A 52 -8.08 -11.41 9.95
C ALA A 52 -7.06 -10.44 9.31
N SER A 53 -6.93 -10.44 7.98
CA SER A 53 -6.07 -9.53 7.25
C SER A 53 -6.54 -8.07 7.30
N ALA A 54 -7.86 -7.83 7.27
CA ALA A 54 -8.42 -6.49 7.47
C ALA A 54 -8.14 -5.97 8.89
N GLN A 55 -8.27 -6.84 9.89
CA GLN A 55 -7.93 -6.47 11.27
C GLN A 55 -6.43 -6.16 11.42
N MET A 56 -5.55 -6.98 10.84
CA MET A 56 -4.11 -6.71 10.83
C MET A 56 -3.77 -5.36 10.19
N ALA A 57 -4.44 -4.98 9.10
CA ALA A 57 -4.24 -3.68 8.46
C ALA A 57 -4.67 -2.51 9.36
N ARG A 58 -5.82 -2.65 10.05
CA ARG A 58 -6.28 -1.65 11.03
C ARG A 58 -5.32 -1.53 12.21
N ASP A 59 -4.91 -2.64 12.80
CA ASP A 59 -3.99 -2.66 13.94
C ASP A 59 -2.63 -2.06 13.54
N TRP A 60 -2.16 -2.37 12.32
CA TRP A 60 -0.95 -1.79 11.78
C TRP A 60 -1.06 -0.27 11.64
N ALA A 61 -2.15 0.22 11.04
CA ALA A 61 -2.40 1.64 10.85
C ALA A 61 -2.49 2.37 12.20
N GLN A 62 -3.23 1.81 13.15
CA GLN A 62 -3.34 2.37 14.51
C GLN A 62 -1.99 2.46 15.21
N ALA A 63 -1.16 1.42 15.12
CA ALA A 63 0.19 1.41 15.67
C ALA A 63 1.17 2.33 14.93
N PHE A 64 0.87 2.70 13.69
CA PHE A 64 1.67 3.64 12.91
C PHE A 64 1.33 5.09 13.23
N THR A 65 0.05 5.42 13.45
CA THR A 65 -0.40 6.77 13.79
C THR A 65 0.33 7.34 15.02
N SER A 66 0.63 6.49 16.01
CA SER A 66 1.37 6.90 17.21
C SER A 66 2.86 7.19 17.01
N ARG A 67 3.39 6.93 15.80
CA ARG A 67 4.83 7.05 15.50
C ARG A 67 5.19 8.20 14.58
N CYS A 68 4.29 8.62 13.69
CA CYS A 68 4.65 9.48 12.58
C CYS A 68 3.95 10.84 12.58
N ASP A 69 3.01 11.12 13.50
CA ASP A 69 2.18 12.35 13.53
C ASP A 69 1.54 12.73 12.18
N LEU A 70 1.44 11.78 11.26
CA LEU A 70 0.81 11.94 9.95
C LEU A 70 -0.60 11.34 9.98
N PRO A 71 -1.55 11.92 9.24
CA PRO A 71 -2.83 11.27 9.00
C PRO A 71 -2.59 9.93 8.30
N VAL A 72 -3.36 8.92 8.72
CA VAL A 72 -3.34 7.58 8.14
C VAL A 72 -4.75 7.26 7.63
N GLU A 73 -4.87 6.95 6.34
CA GLU A 73 -6.14 6.57 5.72
C GLU A 73 -6.13 5.10 5.30
N LEU A 74 -7.20 4.38 5.67
CA LEU A 74 -7.43 3.01 5.22
C LEU A 74 -8.23 3.03 3.92
N VAL A 75 -7.65 2.47 2.85
CA VAL A 75 -8.25 2.47 1.51
C VAL A 75 -8.62 1.06 1.08
N ASP A 76 -9.88 0.90 0.63
CA ASP A 76 -10.40 -0.38 0.15
C ASP A 76 -9.62 -0.87 -1.10
N GLU A 77 -9.05 -2.07 -1.04
CA GLU A 77 -8.22 -2.65 -2.10
C GLU A 77 -9.00 -3.31 -3.26
N ARG A 78 -10.34 -3.26 -3.29
CA ARG A 78 -11.19 -3.98 -4.27
C ARG A 78 -10.77 -3.87 -5.74
N LEU A 79 -10.10 -2.80 -6.13
CA LEU A 79 -9.73 -2.51 -7.53
C LEU A 79 -8.28 -2.85 -7.88
N THR A 80 -7.45 -3.30 -6.95
CA THR A 80 -6.00 -3.53 -7.21
C THR A 80 -5.67 -4.94 -7.69
N THR A 81 -6.59 -5.90 -7.51
CA THR A 81 -6.33 -7.33 -7.75
C THR A 81 -6.26 -7.69 -9.25
N VAL A 82 -6.99 -6.97 -10.11
CA VAL A 82 -6.99 -7.21 -11.56
C VAL A 82 -5.64 -6.81 -12.17
N THR A 83 -5.09 -5.65 -11.77
CA THR A 83 -3.81 -5.12 -12.27
C THR A 83 -2.61 -5.91 -11.72
N ALA A 84 -2.63 -6.28 -10.43
CA ALA A 84 -1.57 -7.08 -9.81
C ALA A 84 -1.46 -8.50 -10.41
N THR A 85 -2.59 -9.11 -10.77
CA THR A 85 -2.61 -10.45 -11.40
C THR A 85 -2.05 -10.43 -12.84
N ALA A 86 -2.25 -9.33 -13.57
CA ALA A 86 -1.65 -9.15 -14.90
C ALA A 86 -0.12 -8.98 -14.83
N ALA A 87 0.38 -8.21 -13.85
CA ALA A 87 1.82 -8.04 -13.61
C ALA A 87 2.53 -9.35 -13.23
N LEU A 88 1.86 -10.22 -12.46
CA LEU A 88 2.33 -11.57 -12.13
C LEU A 88 2.63 -12.41 -13.38
N ARG A 89 1.66 -12.45 -14.31
CA ARG A 89 1.75 -13.26 -15.53
C ARG A 89 2.82 -12.76 -16.50
N ALA A 90 3.07 -11.45 -16.54
CA ALA A 90 4.02 -10.84 -17.47
C ALA A 90 5.51 -11.00 -17.06
N SER A 91 5.81 -11.21 -15.78
CA SER A 91 7.19 -11.09 -15.27
C SER A 91 8.13 -12.27 -15.55
N GLY A 92 7.61 -13.47 -15.88
CA GLY A 92 8.42 -14.68 -16.08
C GLY A 92 9.22 -15.16 -14.85
N LYS A 93 9.11 -14.49 -13.70
CA LYS A 93 9.84 -14.81 -12.46
C LYS A 93 9.05 -15.80 -11.61
N LYS A 94 9.76 -16.65 -10.84
CA LYS A 94 9.16 -17.64 -9.93
C LYS A 94 9.52 -17.35 -8.46
N GLY A 95 8.68 -17.82 -7.54
CA GLY A 95 8.96 -17.79 -6.10
C GLY A 95 9.01 -16.39 -5.49
N GLN A 96 9.93 -16.18 -4.53
CA GLN A 96 10.03 -14.93 -3.75
C GLN A 96 10.29 -13.69 -4.63
N ALA A 97 11.03 -13.84 -5.73
CA ALA A 97 11.32 -12.74 -6.65
C ALA A 97 10.05 -12.22 -7.35
N ALA A 98 9.14 -13.13 -7.71
CA ALA A 98 7.83 -12.73 -8.25
C ALA A 98 7.03 -12.00 -7.18
N ARG A 99 6.97 -12.56 -5.96
CA ARG A 99 6.19 -11.98 -4.84
C ARG A 99 6.58 -10.53 -4.53
N LYS A 100 7.88 -10.21 -4.48
CA LYS A 100 8.36 -8.83 -4.25
C LYS A 100 7.86 -7.86 -5.33
N ILE A 101 7.84 -8.28 -6.59
CA ILE A 101 7.33 -7.45 -7.71
C ILE A 101 5.83 -7.22 -7.56
N VAL A 102 5.08 -8.26 -7.19
CA VAL A 102 3.62 -8.14 -6.96
C VAL A 102 3.33 -7.20 -5.81
N ASP A 103 4.02 -7.35 -4.68
CA ASP A 103 3.78 -6.53 -3.50
C ASP A 103 4.05 -5.05 -3.81
N GLN A 104 5.07 -4.75 -4.64
CA GLN A 104 5.32 -3.39 -5.12
C GLN A 104 4.25 -2.90 -6.10
N ALA A 105 3.88 -3.72 -7.09
CA ALA A 105 2.86 -3.36 -8.07
C ALA A 105 1.50 -3.10 -7.40
N ALA A 106 1.14 -3.91 -6.40
CA ALA A 106 -0.07 -3.72 -5.60
C ALA A 106 -0.05 -2.40 -4.84
N ALA A 107 1.06 -2.06 -4.19
CA ALA A 107 1.21 -0.79 -3.47
C ALA A 107 1.10 0.43 -4.42
N VAL A 108 1.68 0.34 -5.61
CA VAL A 108 1.57 1.40 -6.63
C VAL A 108 0.13 1.54 -7.12
N ALA A 109 -0.52 0.43 -7.48
CA ALA A 109 -1.90 0.44 -7.96
C ALA A 109 -2.87 1.02 -6.93
N LEU A 110 -2.66 0.66 -5.65
CA LEU A 110 -3.46 1.18 -4.54
C LEU A 110 -3.32 2.69 -4.39
N LEU A 111 -2.08 3.19 -4.34
CA LEU A 111 -1.84 4.63 -4.18
C LEU A 111 -2.31 5.40 -5.41
N GLN A 112 -2.09 4.89 -6.62
CA GLN A 112 -2.57 5.51 -7.85
C GLN A 112 -4.10 5.65 -7.84
N GLY A 113 -4.83 4.57 -7.52
CA GLY A 113 -6.29 4.62 -7.43
C GLY A 113 -6.79 5.55 -6.33
N PHE A 114 -6.05 5.70 -5.23
CA PHE A 114 -6.34 6.71 -4.21
C PHE A 114 -6.20 8.13 -4.75
N LEU A 115 -5.08 8.45 -5.42
CA LEU A 115 -4.83 9.78 -6.00
C LEU A 115 -5.89 10.18 -7.04
N GLU A 116 -6.30 9.22 -7.88
CA GLU A 116 -7.32 9.44 -8.91
C GLU A 116 -8.70 9.72 -8.35
N ARG A 117 -9.06 9.09 -7.21
CA ARG A 117 -10.33 9.34 -6.52
C ARG A 117 -10.35 10.66 -5.74
N ALA A 118 -9.19 11.12 -5.30
CA ALA A 118 -9.03 12.36 -4.53
C ALA A 118 -8.81 13.62 -5.40
N ARG A 119 -8.95 13.47 -6.72
CA ARG A 119 -8.80 14.51 -7.73
C ARG A 119 -10.17 15.01 -8.17
#